data_AF-A0A8T6YEN4-F1
#
_entry.id   AF-A0A8T6YEN4-F1
#
_cell.length_a   1.000
_cell.length_b   1.000
_cell.length_c   1.000
_cell.angle_alpha   90.00
_cell.angle_beta   90.00
_cell.angle_gamma   90.00
#
_symmetry.space_group_name_H-M   'P 1'
#
loop_
_entity.id
_entity.type
_entity.pdbx_description
1 polymer ?
#
loop_
_entity_poly.entity_id
_entity_poly.type
_entity_poly.pdbx_seq_one_letter_code
_entity_poly.pdbx_strand_id
1 'polypeptide(L)'
;MIRNIRKIGNSQGIIIPRDILQEMGYPRTVEITSTKDGILISPIAGKAARRKPRNEDETDGFYNLMKSKIESNIDSGKTRWIGNREMERRL
;
A
#
# COMPACT_ATOMS: atom_id res chain seq x y z
N MET A 1 5.74 21.99 -6.84
CA MET A 1 5.85 22.82 -5.61
C MET A 1 7.31 22.90 -5.24
N ILE A 2 7.88 24.10 -5.10
CA ILE A 2 9.30 24.27 -4.69
C ILE A 2 9.35 24.27 -3.15
N ARG A 3 10.25 23.46 -2.58
CA ARG A 3 10.50 23.41 -1.13
C ARG A 3 11.97 23.76 -0.87
N ASN A 4 12.21 24.66 0.08
CA ASN A 4 13.56 25.06 0.46
C ASN A 4 14.16 24.04 1.44
N ILE A 5 15.45 23.74 1.26
CA ILE A 5 16.24 23.01 2.25
C ILE A 5 16.39 23.91 3.48
N ARG A 6 16.21 23.32 4.67
CA ARG A 6 16.30 24.03 5.95
C ARG A 6 17.34 23.36 6.85
N LYS A 7 17.97 24.14 7.72
CA LYS A 7 18.79 23.60 8.81
C LYS A 7 17.88 22.97 9.86
N ILE A 8 18.08 21.68 10.13
CA ILE A 8 17.40 20.90 11.18
C ILE A 8 18.49 20.42 12.13
N GLY A 9 18.60 21.06 13.31
CA GLY A 9 19.71 20.83 14.23
C GLY A 9 21.06 21.15 13.58
N ASN A 10 21.94 20.16 13.49
CA ASN A 10 23.27 20.29 12.87
C ASN A 10 23.33 19.79 11.42
N SER A 11 22.19 19.51 10.80
CA SER A 11 22.12 18.95 9.44
C SER A 11 21.21 19.78 8.54
N GLN A 12 21.37 19.62 7.23
CA GLN A 12 20.42 20.10 6.25
C GLN A 12 19.30 19.08 6.09
N GLY A 13 18.06 19.52 5.99
CA GLY A 13 16.91 18.65 5.86
C GLY A 13 15.76 19.28 5.07
N ILE A 14 14.86 18.43 4.61
CA ILE A 14 13.63 18.82 3.91
C ILE A 14 12.46 18.35 4.77
N ILE A 15 11.52 19.25 5.04
CA ILE A 15 10.31 18.93 5.80
C ILE A 15 9.27 18.39 4.83
N ILE A 16 8.84 17.14 5.05
CA ILE A 16 7.77 16.52 4.28
C ILE A 16 6.42 16.97 4.89
N PRO A 17 5.52 17.56 4.09
CA PRO A 17 4.17 17.91 4.50
C PRO A 17 3.35 16.72 5.04
N ARG A 18 2.43 17.01 5.95
CA ARG A 18 1.64 15.98 6.66
C ARG A 18 0.69 15.20 5.75
N ASP A 19 0.08 15.87 4.79
CA ASP A 19 -0.75 15.32 3.73
C ASP A 19 0.00 14.24 2.92
N ILE A 20 1.23 14.53 2.48
CA ILE A 20 2.06 13.57 1.75
C ILE A 20 2.40 12.37 2.64
N LEU A 21 2.77 12.60 3.91
CA LEU A 21 3.04 11.52 4.85
C LEU A 21 1.80 10.64 5.10
N GLN A 22 0.61 11.24 5.12
CA GLN A 22 -0.65 10.51 5.30
C GLN A 22 -0.96 9.61 4.12
N GLU A 23 -0.75 10.09 2.89
CA GLU A 23 -0.89 9.27 1.67
C GLU A 23 0.08 8.08 1.67
N MET A 24 1.28 8.26 2.24
CA MET A 24 2.27 7.19 2.42
C MET A 24 1.97 6.25 3.62
N GLY A 25 0.92 6.51 4.40
CA GLY A 25 0.54 5.69 5.56
C GLY A 25 1.29 6.02 6.87
N TYR A 26 1.79 7.26 7.01
CA TYR A 26 2.59 7.73 8.16
C TYR A 26 3.79 6.83 8.49
N PRO A 27 4.70 6.57 7.51
CA PRO A 27 5.86 5.74 7.74
C PRO A 27 6.79 6.39 8.77
N ARG A 28 7.26 5.60 9.75
CA ARG A 28 8.33 6.04 10.68
C ARG A 28 9.72 6.00 10.03
N THR A 29 9.88 5.14 9.02
CA THR A 29 11.14 4.95 8.30
C THR A 29 10.83 4.81 6.81
N VAL A 30 11.68 5.43 5.99
CA VAL A 30 11.55 5.43 4.53
C VAL A 30 12.84 4.92 3.90
N GLU A 31 12.72 4.28 2.75
CA GLU A 31 13.81 3.98 1.86
C GLU A 31 14.05 5.19 0.96
N ILE A 32 15.33 5.51 0.74
CA ILE A 32 15.74 6.65 -0.06
C ILE A 32 16.63 6.11 -1.18
N THR A 33 16.21 6.33 -2.43
CA THR A 33 16.96 5.91 -3.62
C THR A 33 17.28 7.12 -4.47
N SER A 34 18.54 7.23 -4.91
CA SER A 34 18.93 8.24 -5.88
C SER A 34 18.50 7.80 -7.29
N THR A 35 17.90 8.70 -8.04
CA THR A 35 17.47 8.51 -9.43
C THR A 35 18.12 9.57 -10.32
N LYS A 36 18.01 9.44 -11.64
CA LYS A 36 18.59 10.41 -12.59
C LYS A 36 18.03 11.82 -12.40
N ASP A 37 16.75 11.92 -12.04
CA ASP A 37 16.01 13.18 -11.97
C ASP A 37 15.78 13.68 -10.54
N GLY A 38 16.31 12.97 -9.53
CA GLY A 38 16.17 13.37 -8.13
C GLY A 38 16.19 12.21 -7.14
N ILE A 39 15.51 12.39 -6.02
CA ILE A 39 15.47 11.43 -4.92
C ILE A 39 14.07 10.81 -4.86
N LEU A 40 14.00 9.48 -4.95
CA LEU A 40 12.80 8.72 -4.70
C LEU A 40 12.76 8.35 -3.21
N ILE A 41 11.65 8.68 -2.55
CA ILE A 41 11.39 8.31 -1.15
C ILE A 41 10.20 7.36 -1.14
N SER A 42 10.42 6.13 -0.72
CA SER A 42 9.39 5.10 -0.59
C SER A 42 9.23 4.72 0.88
N PRO A 43 8.02 4.40 1.36
CA PRO A 43 7.90 3.76 2.66
C PRO A 43 8.62 2.41 2.60
N ILE A 44 9.44 2.09 3.61
CA ILE A 44 9.98 0.73 3.73
C ILE A 44 8.76 -0.17 3.88
N ALA A 45 8.65 -1.20 3.04
CA ALA A 45 7.60 -2.21 3.12
C ALA A 45 7.77 -3.05 4.41
N GLY A 46 7.53 -2.41 5.56
CA GLY A 46 7.61 -2.96 6.90
C GLY A 46 6.21 -3.06 7.46
N LYS A 47 5.55 -4.17 7.10
CA LYS A 47 4.17 -4.52 7.41
C LYS A 47 3.17 -3.51 6.83
N ALA A 48 2.50 -3.91 5.74
CA ALA A 48 1.06 -3.67 5.69
C ALA A 48 0.56 -3.98 7.08
N ALA A 49 0.14 -2.96 7.84
CA ALA A 49 -0.49 -3.20 9.11
C ALA A 49 -1.74 -4.01 8.75
N ARG A 50 -1.62 -5.34 8.73
CA ARG A 50 -2.72 -6.23 9.07
C ARG A 50 -3.10 -5.74 10.45
N ARG A 51 -3.98 -4.75 10.49
CA ARG A 51 -4.70 -4.39 11.70
C ARG A 51 -5.26 -5.72 12.17
N LYS A 52 -5.02 -6.04 13.44
CA LYS A 52 -5.74 -7.14 14.05
C LYS A 52 -7.22 -6.82 13.83
N PRO A 53 -8.03 -7.75 13.27
CA PRO A 53 -9.45 -7.55 13.13
C PRO A 53 -10.00 -7.04 14.47
N ARG A 54 -10.82 -6.01 14.45
CA ARG A 54 -11.41 -5.42 15.66
C ARG A 54 -12.34 -6.42 16.35
N ASN A 55 -12.92 -7.33 15.58
CA ASN A 55 -13.81 -8.41 15.99
C ASN A 55 -13.80 -9.54 14.94
N GLU A 56 -14.41 -10.68 15.29
CA GLU A 56 -14.59 -11.83 14.38
C GLU A 56 -15.40 -11.44 13.13
N ASP A 57 -16.42 -10.59 13.30
CA ASP A 57 -17.27 -10.08 12.21
C ASP A 57 -16.49 -9.30 11.14
N GLU A 58 -15.41 -8.60 11.49
CA GLU A 58 -14.59 -7.87 10.51
C GLU A 58 -13.84 -8.88 9.62
N THR A 59 -13.33 -9.96 10.20
CA THR A 59 -12.69 -11.07 9.46
C THR A 59 -13.66 -11.76 8.52
N ASP A 60 -14.85 -12.10 9.02
CA ASP A 60 -15.89 -12.77 8.24
C ASP A 60 -16.46 -11.83 7.16
N GLY A 61 -16.65 -10.55 7.49
CA GLY A 61 -17.07 -9.52 6.54
C GLY A 61 -16.09 -9.36 5.39
N PHE A 62 -14.78 -9.25 5.68
CA PHE A 62 -13.76 -9.17 4.63
C PHE A 62 -13.67 -10.45 3.80
N TYR A 63 -13.80 -11.63 4.42
CA TYR A 63 -13.81 -12.90 3.71
C TYR A 63 -15.01 -13.01 2.78
N ASN A 64 -16.20 -12.65 3.25
CA ASN A 64 -17.44 -12.68 2.46
C ASN A 64 -17.40 -11.69 1.30
N LEU A 65 -16.86 -10.48 1.50
CA LEU A 65 -16.64 -9.49 0.44
C LEU A 65 -15.66 -10.01 -0.62
N MET A 66 -14.53 -10.57 -0.19
CA MET A 66 -13.54 -11.18 -1.08
C MET A 66 -14.15 -12.32 -1.89
N LYS A 67 -14.86 -13.24 -1.22
CA LYS A 67 -15.53 -14.39 -1.83
C LYS A 67 -16.55 -13.95 -2.87
N SER A 68 -17.46 -13.05 -2.51
CA SER A 68 -18.49 -12.52 -3.42
C SER A 68 -17.87 -11.86 -4.66
N LYS A 69 -16.77 -11.13 -4.49
CA LYS A 69 -16.07 -10.49 -5.62
C LYS A 69 -15.41 -11.51 -6.55
N ILE A 70 -14.83 -12.58 -6.00
CA ILE A 70 -14.25 -13.67 -6.80
C ILE A 70 -15.36 -14.40 -7.57
N GLU A 71 -16.46 -14.76 -6.89
CA GLU A 71 -17.63 -15.41 -7.51
C GLU A 71 -18.20 -14.57 -8.65
N SER A 72 -18.43 -13.28 -8.42
CA SER A 72 -18.91 -12.35 -9.46
C SER A 72 -17.96 -12.25 -10.67
N ASN A 73 -16.63 -12.30 -10.44
CA ASN A 73 -15.67 -12.29 -11.53
C ASN A 73 -15.58 -13.63 -12.28
N ILE A 74 -15.95 -14.75 -11.63
CA ILE A 74 -16.09 -16.06 -12.28
C ILE A 74 -17.36 -16.07 -13.14
N ASP A 75 -18.49 -15.61 -12.60
CA ASP A 75 -19.77 -15.54 -13.32
C ASP A 75 -19.68 -14.64 -14.55
N SER A 76 -18.96 -13.54 -14.45
CA SER A 76 -18.71 -12.63 -15.60
C SER A 76 -17.61 -13.12 -16.56
N GLY A 77 -17.03 -14.30 -16.32
CA GLY A 77 -16.02 -14.92 -17.19
C GLY A 77 -14.64 -14.24 -17.17
N LYS A 78 -14.41 -13.28 -16.27
CA LYS A 78 -13.14 -12.53 -16.13
C LYS A 78 -12.06 -13.36 -15.43
N THR A 79 -12.46 -14.38 -14.66
CA THR A 79 -11.52 -15.24 -13.92
C THR A 79 -11.97 -16.69 -14.01
N ARG A 80 -11.02 -17.63 -14.08
CA ARG A 80 -11.30 -19.07 -14.07
C ARG A 80 -10.29 -19.80 -13.19
N TRP A 81 -10.76 -20.81 -12.46
CA TRP A 81 -9.88 -21.77 -11.80
C TRP A 81 -9.15 -22.63 -12.84
N ILE A 82 -7.84 -22.77 -12.70
CA ILE A 82 -6.99 -23.66 -13.54
C ILE A 82 -6.41 -24.82 -12.73
N GLY A 83 -6.32 -24.67 -11.41
CA GLY A 83 -5.90 -25.75 -10.52
C GLY A 83 -6.44 -25.57 -9.10
N ASN A 84 -6.02 -26.45 -8.19
CA ASN A 84 -6.52 -26.47 -6.81
C ASN A 84 -6.22 -25.18 -6.01
N ARG A 85 -5.23 -24.38 -6.44
CA ARG A 85 -4.85 -23.11 -5.81
C ARG A 85 -4.51 -22.01 -6.82
N GLU A 86 -4.86 -22.20 -8.08
CA GLU A 86 -4.44 -21.33 -9.18
C GLU A 86 -5.65 -20.82 -9.95
N MET A 87 -5.71 -19.50 -10.14
CA MET A 87 -6.71 -18.81 -10.95
C MET A 87 -6.04 -18.03 -12.06
N GLU A 88 -6.60 -18.12 -13.27
CA GLU A 88 -6.25 -17.28 -14.40
C GLU A 88 -7.26 -16.14 -14.51
N ARG A 89 -6.75 -14.93 -14.69
CA ARG A 89 -7.53 -13.73 -14.97
C ARG A 89 -7.41 -13.39 -16.44
N ARG A 90 -8.53 -13.34 -17.15
CA ARG A 90 -8.60 -12.84 -18.51
C ARG A 90 -8.71 -11.31 -18.44
N LEU A 91 -7.70 -10.63 -18.99
CA LEU A 91 -7.64 -9.17 -19.10
C LEU A 91 -8.63 -8.66 -20.15
#